data_AF-A0A531LLL2-F1
#
_entry.id   AF-A0A531LLL2-F1
#
_cell.length_a   1.000
_cell.length_b   1.000
_cell.length_c   1.000
_cell.angle_alpha   90.00
_cell.angle_beta   90.00
_cell.angle_gamma   90.00
#
_symmetry.space_group_name_H-M   'P 1'
#
loop_
_entity.id
_entity.type
_entity.pdbx_description
1 polymer ?
#
loop_
_entity_poly.entity_id
_entity_poly.type
_entity_poly.pdbx_seq_one_letter_code
_entity_poly.pdbx_strand_id
1 'polypeptide(L)' 'AHLRRALCQAATVMMNRGRGSWLRTWASRVAKRRGTKRAMVALARRIGVILHRMWLDGRNFRWEGAPEPIHA' A
#
# COMPACT_ATOMS: atom_id res chain seq x y z
N ALA A 1 2.71 -4.54 -19.51
CA ALA A 1 1.43 -3.89 -19.11
C ALA A 1 0.62 -4.64 -18.04
N HIS A 2 0.76 -5.96 -17.89
CA HIS A 2 -0.04 -6.79 -16.96
C HIS A 2 0.20 -6.51 -15.46
N LEU A 3 1.47 -6.29 -15.06
CA LEU A 3 1.83 -6.03 -13.66
C LEU A 3 1.13 -4.79 -13.08
N ARG A 4 1.06 -3.70 -13.85
CA ARG A 4 0.38 -2.47 -13.43
C ARG A 4 -1.12 -2.67 -13.20
N ARG A 5 -1.78 -3.46 -14.06
CA ARG A 5 -3.21 -3.79 -13.89
C ARG A 5 -3.43 -4.67 -12.67
N ALA A 6 -2.61 -5.70 -12.49
CA ALA A 6 -2.69 -6.58 -11.32
C ALA A 6 -2.52 -5.79 -10.01
N LEU A 7 -1.54 -4.89 -9.94
CA LEU A 7 -1.31 -4.04 -8.77
C LEU A 7 -2.46 -3.04 -8.52
N CYS A 8 -3.03 -2.45 -9.56
CA CYS A 8 -4.21 -1.60 -9.41
C CYS A 8 -5.44 -2.39 -8.94
N GLN A 9 -5.68 -3.60 -9.48
CA GLN A 9 -6.77 -4.47 -9.01
C GLN A 9 -6.57 -4.89 -7.55
N ALA A 10 -5.34 -5.26 -7.17
CA ALA A 10 -5.00 -5.59 -5.79
C ALA A 10 -5.23 -4.39 -4.85
N ALA A 11 -4.85 -3.18 -5.26
CA ALA A 11 -5.11 -1.96 -4.50
C ALA A 11 -6.62 -1.67 -4.34
N THR A 12 -7.41 -1.90 -5.40
CA THR A 12 -8.88 -1.77 -5.33
C THR A 12 -9.50 -2.78 -4.37
N VAL A 13 -9.08 -4.06 -4.44
CA VAL A 13 -9.55 -5.11 -3.53
C VAL A 13 -9.13 -4.82 -2.10
N MET A 14 -7.91 -4.32 -1.87
CA MET A 14 -7.42 -3.96 -0.55
C MET A 14 -8.19 -2.76 0.05
N MET A 15 -8.58 -1.80 -0.79
CA MET A 15 -9.39 -0.66 -0.37
C MET A 15 -10.83 -1.08 -0.01
N ASN A 16 -11.44 -1.95 -0.82
CA ASN A 16 -12.85 -2.32 -0.67
C ASN A 16 -13.11 -3.53 0.24
N ARG A 17 -12.16 -4.47 0.34
CA ARG A 17 -12.30 -5.76 1.03
C ARG A 17 -11.13 -6.12 1.94
N GLY A 18 -10.04 -5.34 1.93
CA GLY A 18 -8.87 -5.61 2.76
C GLY A 18 -9.15 -5.35 4.24
N ARG A 19 -8.49 -6.10 5.15
CA ARG A 19 -8.51 -5.87 6.61
C ARG A 19 -8.09 -4.43 6.93
N GLY A 20 -8.59 -3.91 8.06
CA GLY A 20 -8.31 -2.55 8.54
C GLY A 20 -6.85 -2.37 8.94
N SER A 21 -5.99 -2.13 7.97
CA SER A 21 -4.57 -1.88 8.19
C SER A 21 -4.27 -0.38 8.15
N TRP A 22 -3.14 0.01 8.74
CA TRP A 22 -2.62 1.37 8.62
C TRP A 22 -2.47 1.81 7.15
N LEU A 23 -2.14 0.88 6.24
CA LEU A 23 -2.07 1.15 4.80
C LEU A 23 -3.42 1.60 4.23
N ARG A 24 -4.53 0.98 4.65
CA ARG A 24 -5.87 1.34 4.20
C ARG A 24 -6.26 2.71 4.73
N THR A 25 -5.98 2.99 6.01
CA THR A 25 -6.22 4.30 6.61
C THR A 25 -5.42 5.41 5.92
N TRP A 26 -4.15 5.16 5.62
CA TRP A 26 -3.31 6.07 4.85
C TRP A 26 -3.88 6.28 3.44
N ALA A 27 -4.27 5.22 2.75
CA ALA A 27 -4.84 5.31 1.40
C ALA A 27 -6.16 6.11 1.39
N SER A 28 -7.03 5.92 2.39
CA SER A 28 -8.25 6.72 2.58
C SER A 28 -7.95 8.19 2.81
N ARG A 29 -6.90 8.53 3.57
CA ARG A 29 -6.44 9.93 3.73
C ARG A 29 -5.92 10.51 2.42
N VAL A 30 -5.19 9.74 1.61
CA VAL A 30 -4.73 10.18 0.28
C VAL A 30 -5.91 10.37 -0.67
N ALA A 31 -6.92 9.49 -0.61
CA ALA A 31 -8.13 9.60 -1.44
C ALA A 31 -8.88 10.91 -1.14
N LYS A 32 -8.99 11.28 0.14
CA LYS A 32 -9.59 12.57 0.55
C LYS A 32 -8.82 13.79 0.02
N ARG A 33 -7.48 13.73 -0.10
CA ARG A 33 -6.66 14.89 -0.53
C ARG A 33 -6.46 15.01 -2.04
N ARG A 34 -6.34 13.89 -2.74
CA ARG A 34 -5.85 13.85 -4.14
C ARG A 34 -6.78 13.09 -5.09
N GLY A 35 -7.88 12.55 -4.58
CA GLY A 35 -8.85 11.74 -5.33
C GLY A 35 -8.54 10.24 -5.33
N THR A 36 -9.59 9.43 -5.43
CA THR A 36 -9.55 7.97 -5.25
C THR A 36 -8.63 7.26 -6.26
N LYS A 37 -8.64 7.68 -7.53
CA LYS A 37 -7.77 7.09 -8.58
C LYS A 37 -6.28 7.27 -8.25
N ARG A 38 -5.88 8.46 -7.75
CA ARG A 38 -4.49 8.74 -7.34
C ARG A 38 -4.12 7.98 -6.07
N ALA A 39 -5.05 7.84 -5.14
CA ALA A 39 -4.84 7.04 -3.93
C ALA A 39 -4.61 5.56 -4.22
N MET A 40 -5.35 4.96 -5.17
CA MET A 40 -5.15 3.58 -5.58
C MET A 40 -3.74 3.36 -6.17
N VAL A 41 -3.27 4.27 -7.02
CA VAL A 41 -1.90 4.17 -7.59
C VAL A 41 -0.83 4.37 -6.52
N ALA A 42 -1.03 5.32 -5.60
CA ALA A 42 -0.12 5.54 -4.49
C ALA A 42 -0.06 4.32 -3.54
N LEU A 43 -1.22 3.70 -3.27
CA LEU A 43 -1.33 2.48 -2.49
C LEU A 43 -0.62 1.31 -3.19
N ALA A 44 -0.85 1.11 -4.50
CA ALA A 44 -0.17 0.08 -5.28
C ALA A 44 1.35 0.22 -5.24
N ARG A 45 1.88 1.46 -5.36
CA ARG A 45 3.32 1.72 -5.21
C ARG A 45 3.81 1.38 -3.80
N ARG A 46 3.08 1.80 -2.76
CA ARG A 46 3.44 1.51 -1.36
C ARG A 46 3.50 0.00 -1.11
N ILE A 47 2.50 -0.75 -1.59
CA ILE A 47 2.45 -2.21 -1.47
C ILE A 47 3.63 -2.86 -2.20
N GLY A 48 3.93 -2.43 -3.43
CA GLY A 48 5.06 -2.96 -4.20
C GLY A 48 6.41 -2.73 -3.51
N VAL A 49 6.62 -1.54 -2.92
CA VAL A 49 7.84 -1.24 -2.15
C VAL A 49 7.93 -2.10 -0.90
N ILE A 50 6.83 -2.29 -0.18
CA ILE A 50 6.80 -3.13 1.01
C ILE A 50 7.11 -4.59 0.65
N LEU A 51 6.45 -5.13 -0.38
CA LEU A 51 6.70 -6.50 -0.85
C LEU A 51 8.15 -6.69 -1.28
N HIS A 52 8.70 -5.74 -2.03
CA HIS A 52 10.09 -5.78 -2.48
C HIS A 52 11.09 -5.67 -1.31
N ARG A 53 10.79 -4.83 -0.31
CA ARG A 53 11.59 -4.77 0.92
C ARG A 53 11.50 -6.05 1.73
N MET A 54 10.33 -6.68 1.83
CA MET A 54 10.19 -7.97 2.53
C MET A 54 10.96 -9.08 1.84
N TRP A 55 10.96 -9.07 0.50
CA TRP A 55 11.74 -10.02 -0.30
C TRP A 55 13.24 -9.88 -0.06
N LEU A 56 13.74 -8.65 0.03
CA LEU A 56 15.17 -8.37 0.24
C LEU A 56 15.62 -8.52 1.69
N ASP A 57 14.78 -8.13 2.64
CA ASP A 57 15.11 -7.95 4.06
C ASP A 57 14.63 -9.14 4.92
N GLY A 58 13.84 -10.06 4.35
CA GLY A 58 13.28 -11.24 5.03
C GLY A 58 12.28 -10.92 6.15
N ARG A 59 11.92 -9.65 6.34
CA ARG A 59 11.06 -9.20 7.44
C ARG A 59 9.57 -9.42 7.13
N ASN A 60 8.80 -9.79 8.14
CA ASN A 60 7.36 -10.01 8.01
C ASN A 60 6.55 -8.70 7.90
N PHE A 61 5.39 -8.78 7.24
CA PHE A 61 4.45 -7.66 7.14
C PHE A 61 3.84 -7.28 8.49
N ARG A 62 4.31 -6.15 9.04
CA ARG A 62 3.76 -5.54 10.26
C ARG A 62 2.55 -4.67 9.89
N TRP A 63 1.36 -5.17 10.21
CA TRP A 63 0.09 -4.49 9.93
C TRP A 63 -0.22 -3.34 10.91
N GLU A 64 0.50 -3.29 12.04
CA GLU A 64 0.19 -2.50 13.24
C GLU A 64 1.14 -1.31 13.46
N GLY A 65 2.23 -1.20 12.67
CA GLY A 65 3.23 -0.15 12.83
C GLY A 65 3.23 0.84 11.66
N ALA A 66 3.24 2.13 11.98
CA ALA A 66 3.64 3.14 11.02
C ALA A 66 5.03 2.76 10.44
N PRO A 67 5.30 3.06 9.15
CA PRO A 67 6.62 2.80 8.58
C PRO A 67 7.64 3.57 9.40
N GLU A 68 8.54 2.84 10.08
CA GLU A 68 9.72 3.41 10.75
C GLU A 68 10.39 4.41 9.79
N PRO A 69 10.67 5.64 10.24
CA PRO A 69 11.42 6.60 9.43
C PRO A 69 12.76 5.96 9.04
N ILE A 70 13.13 6.11 7.77
CA ILE A 70 14.30 5.44 7.17
C ILE A 70 15.64 6.02 7.66
N HIS A 71 15.68 6.67 8.82
CA HIS A 71 16.86 7.31 9.39
C HIS A 71 16.84 7.24 10.93
N ALA A 72 17.70 6.38 11.47
CA ALA A 72 18.62 6.71 12.56
C ALA A 72 19.97 6.13 12.15
#